data_AF-F3GN53-F1
#
_entry.id   AF-F3GN53-F1
#
_cell.length_a   1.000
_cell.length_b   1.000
_cell.length_c   1.000
_cell.angle_alpha   90.00
_cell.angle_beta   90.00
_cell.angle_gamma   90.00
#
_symmetry.space_group_name_H-M   'P 1'
#
loop_
_entity.id
_entity.type
_entity.pdbx_description
1 polymer ?
#
loop_
_entity_poly.entity_id
_entity_poly.type
_entity_poly.pdbx_seq_one_letter_code
_entity_poly.pdbx_strand_id
1 'polypeptide(L)'
;GLPLAVLGFKREFDAWSPGNHAGTFRGNQMAMATGLATLEVLQRQNLAGQAAKRGDWLKEQLGLLQQRYPAIGNVRGRGLMLGIEIVDERKPADR
;
A
#
# COMPACT_ATOMS: atom_id res chain seq x y z
N GLY A 1 -5.39 -3.76 12.61
CA GLY A 1 -6.74 -4.02 12.09
C GLY A 1 -7.17 -5.43 12.46
N LEU A 2 -8.46 -5.74 12.38
CA LEU A 2 -8.95 -7.11 12.54
C LEU A 2 -8.62 -7.96 11.30
N PRO A 3 -8.43 -9.27 11.44
CA PRO A 3 -8.05 -10.13 10.31
C PRO A 3 -9.19 -10.22 9.30
N LEU A 4 -8.97 -9.68 8.11
CA LEU A 4 -9.86 -9.77 6.97
C LEU A 4 -9.04 -9.78 5.69
N ALA A 5 -9.38 -10.67 4.77
CA ALA A 5 -8.89 -10.66 3.41
C ALA A 5 -10.08 -10.83 2.47
N VAL A 6 -10.01 -10.19 1.31
CA VAL A 6 -11.03 -10.26 0.27
C VAL A 6 -10.36 -10.69 -1.02
N LEU A 7 -11.00 -11.62 -1.73
CA LEU A 7 -10.63 -12.00 -3.08
C LEU A 7 -11.65 -11.38 -4.04
N GLY A 8 -11.23 -10.35 -4.77
CA GLY A 8 -12.03 -9.73 -5.83
C GLY A 8 -11.61 -10.25 -7.19
N PHE A 9 -12.55 -10.72 -8.00
CA PHE A 9 -12.31 -11.22 -9.35
C PHE A 9 -13.55 -10.97 -10.22
N LYS A 10 -13.37 -10.98 -11.54
CA LYS A 10 -14.49 -10.80 -12.47
C LYS A 10 -15.39 -12.02 -12.47
N ARG A 11 -16.69 -11.80 -12.68
CA ARG A 11 -17.69 -12.87 -12.72
C ARG A 11 -17.43 -13.94 -13.78
N GLU A 12 -16.81 -13.58 -14.91
CA GLU A 12 -16.42 -14.53 -15.97
C GLU A 12 -15.40 -15.58 -15.51
N PHE A 13 -14.70 -15.32 -14.40
CA PHE A 13 -13.74 -16.25 -13.78
C PHE A 13 -14.34 -16.99 -12.57
N ASP A 14 -15.63 -16.83 -12.28
CA ASP A 14 -16.30 -17.54 -11.20
C ASP A 14 -16.62 -18.98 -11.59
N ALA A 15 -15.65 -19.86 -11.35
CA ALA A 15 -15.73 -21.28 -11.65
C ALA A 15 -16.08 -22.14 -10.42
N TRP A 16 -16.41 -21.52 -9.26
CA TRP A 16 -16.61 -22.26 -8.02
C TRP A 16 -18.04 -22.79 -7.88
N SER A 17 -18.15 -24.09 -7.60
CA SER A 17 -19.36 -24.68 -7.07
C SER A 17 -19.59 -24.28 -5.61
N PRO A 18 -20.82 -24.36 -5.10
CA PRO A 18 -21.11 -24.13 -3.68
C PRO A 18 -20.17 -24.94 -2.77
N GLY A 19 -19.52 -24.26 -1.81
CA GLY A 19 -18.60 -24.88 -0.85
C GLY A 19 -17.12 -24.91 -1.26
N ASN A 20 -16.77 -24.69 -2.54
CA ASN A 20 -15.38 -24.73 -3.01
C ASN A 20 -14.48 -23.64 -2.41
N HIS A 21 -15.07 -22.58 -1.85
CA HIS A 21 -14.37 -21.47 -1.21
C HIS A 21 -14.88 -21.21 0.22
N ALA A 22 -14.87 -22.26 1.05
CA ALA A 22 -15.27 -22.20 2.45
C ALA A 22 -14.07 -22.06 3.41
N GLY A 23 -14.34 -21.85 4.69
CA GLY A 23 -13.35 -21.78 5.76
C GLY A 23 -13.99 -21.36 7.08
N THR A 24 -13.57 -21.96 8.20
CA THR A 24 -14.22 -21.84 9.51
C THR A 24 -14.36 -20.39 10.00
N PHE A 25 -13.39 -19.53 9.69
CA PHE A 25 -13.37 -18.13 10.10
C PHE A 25 -13.69 -17.14 8.98
N ARG A 26 -14.16 -17.62 7.80
CA ARG A 26 -14.65 -16.72 6.75
C ARG A 26 -15.89 -15.99 7.25
N GLY A 27 -16.03 -14.72 6.87
CA GLY A 27 -17.15 -13.90 7.31
C GLY A 27 -17.06 -13.46 8.77
N ASN A 28 -15.84 -13.17 9.27
CA ASN A 28 -15.65 -12.50 10.55
C ASN A 28 -16.42 -11.17 10.58
N GLN A 29 -17.58 -11.16 11.24
CA GLN A 29 -18.55 -10.06 11.24
C GLN A 29 -17.96 -8.78 11.83
N MET A 30 -17.16 -8.92 12.90
CA MET A 30 -16.51 -7.77 13.54
C MET A 30 -15.47 -7.13 12.61
N ALA A 31 -14.71 -7.95 11.89
CA ALA A 31 -13.74 -7.47 10.91
C ALA A 31 -14.44 -6.81 9.71
N MET A 32 -15.60 -7.32 9.26
CA MET A 32 -16.40 -6.69 8.20
C MET A 32 -16.97 -5.33 8.64
N ALA A 33 -17.55 -5.24 9.83
CA ALA A 33 -18.06 -3.96 10.37
C ALA A 33 -16.94 -2.91 10.51
N THR A 34 -15.77 -3.33 11.02
CA THR A 34 -14.60 -2.45 11.11
C THR A 34 -14.07 -2.04 9.73
N GLY A 35 -14.08 -2.97 8.76
CA GLY A 35 -13.70 -2.71 7.38
C GLY A 35 -14.59 -1.66 6.72
N LEU A 36 -15.91 -1.76 6.89
CA LEU A 36 -16.86 -0.76 6.40
C LEU A 36 -16.59 0.63 7.00
N ALA A 37 -16.47 0.71 8.33
CA ALA A 37 -16.15 1.98 9.00
C ALA A 37 -14.81 2.57 8.53
N THR A 38 -13.82 1.70 8.25
CA THR A 38 -12.51 2.13 7.70
C THR A 38 -12.68 2.73 6.31
N LEU A 39 -13.47 2.10 5.42
CA LEU A 39 -13.74 2.62 4.07
C LEU A 39 -14.48 3.97 4.12
N GLU A 40 -15.45 4.13 5.02
CA GLU A 40 -16.16 5.40 5.22
C GLU A 40 -15.21 6.51 5.64
N VAL A 41 -14.27 6.24 6.55
CA VAL A 41 -13.25 7.21 6.98
C VAL A 41 -12.31 7.56 5.82
N LEU A 42 -11.84 6.55 5.06
CA LEU A 42 -10.97 6.74 3.89
C LEU A 42 -11.60 7.70 2.88
N GLN A 43 -12.89 7.53 2.59
CA GLN A 43 -13.64 8.39 1.67
C GLN A 43 -13.93 9.77 2.28
N ARG A 44 -14.53 9.82 3.47
CA ARG A 44 -14.96 11.08 4.13
C ARG A 44 -13.81 12.05 4.35
N GLN A 45 -12.62 11.53 4.67
CA GLN A 45 -11.43 12.37 4.90
C GLN A 45 -10.54 12.51 3.66
N ASN A 46 -10.92 11.94 2.52
CA ASN A 46 -10.12 11.90 1.30
C ASN A 46 -8.66 11.46 1.56
N LEU A 47 -8.49 10.38 2.31
CA LEU A 47 -7.15 9.95 2.75
C LEU A 47 -6.24 9.57 1.59
N ALA A 48 -6.80 9.08 0.47
CA ALA A 48 -6.05 8.83 -0.75
C ALA A 48 -5.45 10.12 -1.34
N GLY A 49 -6.25 11.19 -1.45
CA GLY A 49 -5.77 12.49 -1.90
C GLY A 49 -4.76 13.12 -0.94
N GLN A 50 -4.96 12.97 0.37
CA GLN A 50 -4.00 13.40 1.39
C GLN A 50 -2.67 12.65 1.28
N ALA A 51 -2.72 11.32 1.07
CA ALA A 51 -1.54 10.49 0.89
C ALA A 51 -0.78 10.84 -0.40
N ALA A 52 -1.48 11.20 -1.48
CA ALA A 52 -0.85 11.72 -2.69
C ALA A 52 -0.12 13.05 -2.41
N LYS A 53 -0.82 14.05 -1.88
CA LYS A 53 -0.24 15.38 -1.60
C LYS A 53 0.97 15.32 -0.67
N ARG A 54 0.85 14.57 0.44
CA ARG A 54 1.95 14.43 1.41
C ARG A 54 3.08 13.54 0.88
N GLY A 55 2.73 12.54 0.08
CA GLY A 55 3.67 11.68 -0.61
C GLY A 55 4.56 12.46 -1.59
N ASP A 56 3.96 13.34 -2.39
CA ASP A 56 4.69 14.19 -3.33
C ASP A 56 5.68 15.10 -2.61
N TRP A 57 5.23 15.77 -1.55
CA TRP A 57 6.10 16.59 -0.70
C TRP A 57 7.23 15.77 -0.07
N LEU A 58 6.93 14.62 0.53
CA LEU A 58 7.94 13.78 1.17
C LEU A 58 8.96 13.27 0.14
N LYS A 59 8.50 12.84 -1.04
CA LYS A 59 9.36 12.37 -2.11
C LYS A 59 10.29 13.48 -2.61
N GLU A 60 9.80 14.71 -2.74
CA GLU A 60 10.62 15.88 -3.07
C GLU A 60 11.71 16.12 -2.03
N GLN A 61 11.35 16.12 -0.74
CA GLN A 61 12.34 16.31 0.34
C GLN A 61 13.39 15.20 0.37
N LEU A 62 12.98 13.95 0.14
CA LEU A 62 13.92 12.83 0.03
C LEU A 62 14.83 12.98 -1.21
N GLY A 63 14.33 13.54 -2.32
CA GLY A 63 15.13 13.87 -3.49
C GLY A 63 16.19 14.96 -3.21
N LEU A 64 15.86 15.96 -2.38
CA LEU A 64 16.84 16.95 -1.92
C LEU A 64 17.93 16.30 -1.03
N LEU A 65 17.54 15.37 -0.16
CA LEU A 65 18.51 14.60 0.63
C LEU A 65 19.40 13.72 -0.25
N GLN A 66 18.83 13.10 -1.29
CA GLN A 66 19.59 12.31 -2.25
C GLN A 66 20.69 13.12 -2.95
N GLN A 67 20.44 14.39 -3.28
CA GLN A 67 21.47 15.28 -3.85
C GLN A 67 22.62 15.56 -2.87
N ARG A 68 22.35 15.50 -1.56
CA ARG A 68 23.33 15.78 -0.50
C ARG A 68 24.10 14.53 -0.04
N TYR A 69 23.47 13.36 -0.12
CA TYR A 69 24.00 12.11 0.41
C TYR A 69 24.07 11.04 -0.70
N PRO A 70 25.27 10.81 -1.29
CA PRO A 70 25.44 9.82 -2.36
C PRO A 70 25.07 8.39 -1.96
N ALA A 71 25.12 8.04 -0.66
CA ALA A 71 24.61 6.79 -0.13
C ALA A 71 23.10 6.55 -0.38
N ILE A 72 22.33 7.58 -0.73
CA ILE A 72 20.92 7.43 -1.14
C ILE A 72 20.89 7.15 -2.65
N GLY A 73 20.84 5.87 -3.02
CA GLY A 73 20.88 5.45 -4.42
C GLY A 73 19.59 5.78 -5.18
N ASN A 74 18.42 5.50 -4.58
CA ASN A 74 17.14 5.68 -5.26
C ASN A 74 16.02 6.00 -4.28
N VAL A 75 15.12 6.91 -4.65
CA VAL A 75 13.89 7.24 -3.94
C VAL A 75 12.70 6.89 -4.83
N ARG A 76 11.93 5.86 -4.46
CA ARG A 76 10.84 5.32 -5.29
C ARG A 76 9.56 5.07 -4.48
N GLY A 77 8.45 4.89 -5.18
CA GLY A 77 7.15 4.61 -4.57
C GLY A 77 6.06 5.58 -5.01
N ARG A 78 4.89 5.46 -4.37
CA ARG A 78 3.66 6.22 -4.69
C ARG A 78 2.90 6.60 -3.42
N GLY A 79 2.39 7.83 -3.38
CA GLY A 79 1.74 8.36 -2.17
C GLY A 79 2.67 8.25 -0.97
N LEU A 80 2.17 7.76 0.16
CA LEU A 80 2.97 7.54 1.37
C LEU A 80 3.65 6.15 1.43
N MET A 81 3.55 5.34 0.38
CA MET A 81 4.33 4.11 0.24
C MET A 81 5.61 4.44 -0.52
N LEU A 82 6.57 5.02 0.18
CA LEU A 82 7.88 5.41 -0.35
C LEU A 82 8.98 4.50 0.22
N GLY A 83 9.94 4.16 -0.63
CA GLY A 83 11.13 3.40 -0.29
C GLY A 83 12.38 4.17 -0.68
N ILE A 84 13.40 4.07 0.17
CA ILE A 84 14.73 4.63 -0.05
C ILE A 84 15.69 3.45 -0.15
N GLU A 85 16.50 3.46 -1.19
CA GLU A 85 17.60 2.52 -1.35
C GLU A 85 18.89 3.13 -0.86
N ILE A 86 19.59 2.38 -0.01
CA ILE A 86 20.87 2.78 0.56
C ILE A 86 21.96 1.93 -0.10
N VAL A 87 22.99 2.60 -0.63
CA VAL A 87 24.07 1.99 -1.41
C VAL A 87 25.43 2.24 -0.77
N ASP A 88 26.40 1.36 -1.07
CA ASP A 88 27.81 1.61 -0.76
C ASP A 88 28.40 2.50 -1.86
N GLU A 89 28.75 3.74 -1.52
CA GLU A 89 29.31 4.74 -2.44
C GLU A 89 30.60 4.30 -3.14
N ARG A 90 31.29 3.29 -2.58
CA ARG A 90 32.54 2.75 -3.14
C ARG A 90 32.30 1.71 -4.22
N LYS A 91 31.06 1.27 -4.42
CA LYS A 91 30.68 0.27 -5.42
C LYS A 91 29.97 0.93 -6.60
N PRO A 92 30.05 0.36 -7.82
CA PRO A 92 29.23 0.80 -8.94
C PRO A 92 27.75 0.73 -8.57
N ALA A 93 26.94 1.65 -9.11
CA ALA A 93 25.49 1.62 -8.90
C ALA A 93 24.89 0.31 -9.42
N ASP A 94 24.02 -0.32 -8.62
CA ASP A 94 23.20 -1.44 -9.07
C ASP A 94 22.26 -0.96 -10.17
N ARG A 95 22.22 -1.72 -11.28
CA ARG A 95 21.37 -1.43 -12.46
C ARG A 95 19.97 -2.00 -12.28
#